data_AF-A0AAV3F2Q4-F1
#
_entry.id   AF-A0AAV3F2Q4-F1
#
_cell.length_a   1.000
_cell.length_b   1.000
_cell.length_c   1.000
_cell.angle_alpha   90.00
_cell.angle_beta   90.00
_cell.angle_gamma   90.00
#
_symmetry.space_group_name_H-M   'P 1'
#
loop_
_entity.id
_entity.type
_entity.pdbx_description
1 polymer ?
#
loop_
_entity_poly.entity_id
_entity_poly.type
_entity_poly.pdbx_seq_one_letter_code
_entity_poly.pdbx_strand_id
1 'polypeptide(L)' 'MNKEFYDFIIDRMELFYRNFGAEWYVDDLVIRPKEKVLLREFLLTLEKEEIVNVIDDDRFIIIDLPSKYKTSNLNNR' A
#
# COMPACT_ATOMS: atom_id res chain seq x y z
N MET A 1 1.47 8.09 -12.10
CA MET A 1 0.60 7.02 -11.59
C MET A 1 -0.72 7.66 -11.12
N ASN A 2 -1.88 7.02 -11.33
CA ASN A 2 -3.21 7.64 -11.09
C ASN A 2 -3.44 7.82 -9.57
N LYS A 3 -3.74 9.05 -9.12
CA LYS A 3 -4.05 9.37 -7.72
C LYS A 3 -5.15 8.48 -7.14
N GLU A 4 -6.17 8.15 -7.93
CA GLU A 4 -7.28 7.28 -7.50
C GLU A 4 -6.82 5.87 -7.15
N PHE A 5 -5.84 5.34 -7.89
CA PHE A 5 -5.28 4.01 -7.62
C PHE A 5 -4.50 4.01 -6.31
N TYR A 6 -3.72 5.05 -6.05
CA TYR A 6 -3.03 5.22 -4.77
C TYR A 6 -4.02 5.31 -3.61
N ASP A 7 -5.01 6.19 -3.71
CA ASP A 7 -5.99 6.38 -2.66
C ASP A 7 -6.71 5.05 -2.34
N PHE A 8 -7.09 4.29 -3.38
CA PHE A 8 -7.67 2.96 -3.23
C PHE A 8 -6.77 1.95 -2.51
N ILE A 9 -5.49 1.86 -2.89
CA ILE A 9 -4.55 0.92 -2.26
C ILE A 9 -4.36 1.27 -0.78
N ILE A 10 -4.20 2.55 -0.47
CA ILE A 10 -4.00 3.01 0.92
C ILE A 10 -5.24 2.73 1.77
N ASP A 11 -6.45 3.00 1.27
CA ASP A 11 -7.69 2.69 1.99
C ASP A 11 -7.84 1.19 2.24
N ARG A 12 -7.48 0.37 1.24
CA ARG A 12 -7.46 -1.08 1.42
C ARG A 12 -6.44 -1.50 2.46
N MET A 13 -5.19 -1.03 2.39
CA MET A 13 -4.15 -1.38 3.35
C MET A 13 -4.56 -1.05 4.80
N GLU A 14 -5.22 0.09 5.03
CA GLU A 14 -5.73 0.43 6.36
C GLU A 14 -6.85 -0.51 6.81
N LEU A 15 -7.85 -0.75 5.95
CA LEU A 15 -8.94 -1.67 6.25
C LEU A 15 -8.40 -3.05 6.60
N PHE A 16 -7.43 -3.51 5.83
CA PHE A 16 -6.84 -4.82 5.95
C PHE A 16 -6.00 -4.97 7.21
N TYR A 17 -5.12 -4.01 7.51
CA TYR A 17 -4.34 -3.98 8.74
C TYR A 17 -5.22 -4.09 10.00
N ARG A 18 -6.33 -3.33 10.03
CA ARG A 18 -7.25 -3.31 11.18
C ARG A 18 -7.97 -4.63 11.41
N ASN A 19 -8.14 -5.46 10.38
CA ASN A 19 -8.97 -6.65 10.44
C ASN A 19 -8.20 -7.97 10.41
N PHE A 20 -7.03 -8.04 9.76
CA PHE A 20 -6.33 -9.32 9.54
C PHE A 20 -4.83 -9.27 9.87
N GLY A 21 -4.32 -8.16 10.40
CA GLY A 21 -2.92 -8.04 10.82
C GLY A 21 -2.01 -7.46 9.73
N ALA A 22 -0.70 -7.60 9.91
CA ALA A 22 0.28 -6.80 9.17
C ALA A 22 0.88 -7.48 7.93
N GLU A 23 0.79 -8.80 7.77
CA GLU A 23 1.38 -9.54 6.64
C GLU A 23 0.33 -9.80 5.55
N TRP A 24 0.69 -9.54 4.29
CA TRP A 24 -0.24 -9.51 3.15
C TRP A 24 0.39 -10.00 1.86
N TYR A 25 -0.46 -10.49 0.95
CA TYR A 25 -0.09 -10.81 -0.41
C TYR A 25 -0.54 -9.71 -1.38
N VAL A 26 0.22 -9.51 -2.45
CA VAL A 26 -0.16 -8.66 -3.61
C VAL A 26 -1.55 -9.06 -4.14
N ASP A 27 -1.83 -10.36 -4.13
CA ASP A 27 -3.08 -10.95 -4.63
C ASP A 27 -4.31 -10.62 -3.77
N ASP A 28 -4.12 -10.27 -2.50
CA ASP A 28 -5.21 -9.83 -1.62
C ASP A 28 -5.73 -8.42 -2.00
N LEU A 29 -4.88 -7.63 -2.66
CA LEU A 29 -5.17 -6.26 -3.05
C LEU A 29 -5.63 -6.16 -4.50
N VAL A 30 -4.98 -6.88 -5.42
CA VAL A 30 -5.23 -6.77 -6.86
C VAL A 30 -5.13 -8.11 -7.57
N ILE A 31 -6.04 -8.35 -8.52
CA ILE A 31 -6.12 -9.64 -9.24
C ILE A 31 -5.52 -9.52 -10.64
N ARG A 32 -5.60 -8.34 -11.28
CA ARG A 32 -5.20 -8.19 -12.68
C ARG A 32 -3.68 -8.10 -12.80
N PRO A 33 -3.04 -8.80 -13.75
CA PRO A 33 -1.57 -8.79 -13.90
C PRO A 33 -0.96 -7.39 -14.01
N LYS A 34 -1.62 -6.48 -14.74
CA LYS A 34 -1.17 -5.09 -14.87
C LYS A 34 -1.20 -4.32 -13.55
N GLU A 35 -2.22 -4.57 -12.72
CA GLU A 35 -2.36 -3.93 -11.41
C GLU A 35 -1.35 -4.50 -10.41
N LYS A 36 -1.02 -5.80 -10.51
CA LYS A 36 0.05 -6.43 -9.71
C LYS A 36 1.40 -5.78 -9.95
N VAL A 37 1.76 -5.51 -11.21
CA VAL A 37 3.02 -4.82 -11.54
C VAL A 37 3.04 -3.42 -10.92
N LEU A 38 1.96 -2.65 -11.06
CA LEU A 38 1.86 -1.31 -10.47
C LEU A 38 1.90 -1.34 -8.94
N LEU A 39 1.25 -2.33 -8.32
CA LEU A 39 1.28 -2.50 -6.88
C LEU A 39 2.69 -2.83 -6.38
N ARG A 40 3.42 -3.72 -7.05
CA ARG A 40 4.81 -4.05 -6.68
C ARG A 40 5.72 -2.83 -6.78
N GLU A 41 5.65 -2.07 -7.87
CA GLU A 41 6.39 -0.80 -8.01
C GLU A 41 6.04 0.19 -6.88
N PHE A 42 4.77 0.22 -6.49
CA PHE A 42 4.33 1.07 -5.40
C PHE A 42 4.82 0.59 -4.03
N LEU A 43 4.79 -0.72 -3.75
CA LEU A 43 5.30 -1.30 -2.51
C LEU A 43 6.79 -0.99 -2.32
N LEU A 44 7.60 -1.02 -3.39
CA LEU A 44 9.00 -0.60 -3.34
C LEU A 44 9.18 0.89 -3.00
N THR A 45 8.18 1.73 -3.31
CA THR A 45 8.19 3.14 -2.93
C THR A 45 7.87 3.28 -1.44
N LEU A 46 6.83 2.59 -0.97
CA LEU A 46 6.44 2.57 0.44
C LEU A 46 7.52 1.95 1.33
N GLU A 47 8.29 0.98 0.83
CA GLU A 47 9.39 0.37 1.56
C GLU A 47 10.54 1.36 1.81
N LYS A 48 10.87 2.18 0.81
CA LYS A 48 11.85 3.27 0.98
C LYS A 48 11.39 4.33 1.98
N GLU A 49 10.09 4.46 2.17
CA GLU A 49 9.48 5.35 3.16
C GLU A 49 9.29 4.65 4.53
N GLU A 50 9.78 3.42 4.69
CA GLU A 50 9.67 2.60 5.91
C GLU A 50 8.22 2.31 6.34
N ILE A 51 7.27 2.41 5.39
CA ILE A 51 5.84 2.18 5.62
C ILE A 51 5.52 0.68 5.51
N VAL A 52 6.18 -0.03 4.59
CA VAL A 52 6.07 -1.48 4.43
C VAL A 52 7.44 -2.12 4.38
N ASN A 53 7.51 -3.43 4.62
CA ASN A 53 8.68 -4.26 4.37
C ASN A 53 8.30 -5.29 3.31
N VAL A 54 8.97 -5.29 2.16
CA VAL A 54 8.71 -6.29 1.11
C VAL A 54 9.49 -7.54 1.44
N ILE A 55 8.79 -8.66 1.65
CA ILE A 55 9.41 -9.95 1.97
C ILE A 55 9.91 -10.61 0.68
N ASP A 56 9.05 -10.63 -0.35
CA ASP A 56 9.32 -11.16 -1.68
C ASP A 56 8.38 -10.51 -2.71
N ASP A 57 8.44 -10.96 -3.96
CA ASP A 57 7.66 -10.40 -5.07
C ASP A 57 6.14 -10.38 -4.83
N ASP A 58 5.63 -11.24 -3.95
CA ASP A 58 4.20 -11.41 -3.71
C ASP A 58 3.78 -11.10 -2.28
N ARG A 59 4.72 -10.91 -1.33
CA ARG A 59 4.42 -10.69 0.10
C ARG A 59 5.06 -9.45 0.68
N PHE A 60 4.34 -8.79 1.57
CA PHE A 60 4.83 -7.62 2.30
C PHE A 60 4.21 -7.53 3.70
N ILE A 61 4.88 -6.80 4.59
CA ILE A 61 4.41 -6.47 5.93
C ILE A 61 4.18 -4.97 6.02
N ILE A 62 3.05 -4.54 6.57
CA ILE A 62 2.79 -3.14 6.91
C ILE A 62 3.50 -2.81 8.22
N ILE A 63 4.49 -1.91 8.18
CA ILE A 63 5.24 -1.45 9.35
C ILE A 63 4.56 -0.23 9.97
N ASP A 64 4.12 0.72 9.14
CA ASP A 64 3.35 1.87 9.57
C ASP A 64 2.12 2.06 8.68
N LEU A 65 1.06 2.63 9.24
CA LEU A 65 -0.20 2.80 8.53
C LEU A 65 -0.08 3.91 7.49
N PRO A 66 -0.19 3.59 6.18
CA PRO A 66 0.03 4.57 5.13
C PRO A 66 -1.00 5.73 5.13
N SER A 67 -2.18 5.50 5.72
CA SER A 67 -3.24 6.51 5.81
C SER A 67 -2.90 7.69 6.72
N LYS A 68 -1.94 7.56 7.62
CA LYS A 68 -1.39 8.69 8.40
C LYS A 68 -0.80 9.77 7.48
N TYR A 69 -0.35 9.38 6.29
CA TYR A 69 0.23 10.29 5.30
C TYR A 69 -0.79 10.82 4.29
N LYS A 70 -2.05 10.37 4.32
CA LYS A 70 -3.13 10.97 3.52
C LYS A 70 -3.48 12.39 3.98
N THR A 71 -3.26 12.72 5.25
CA THR A 71 -3.71 13.98 5.86
C THR A 71 -2.71 15.14 5.75
N SER A 72 -1.46 14.90 5.34
CA SER A 72 -0.44 15.96 5.22
C SER A 72 -0.53 16.82 3.97
N ASN A 73 -1.49 16.58 3.06
CA ASN A 73 -1.72 17.39 1.85
C ASN A 73 -3.06 18.16 1.83
N LEU A 74 -3.78 18.26 2.95
CA LEU A 74 -5.07 18.99 3.01
C LEU A 74 -5.01 20.38 3.67
N ASN A 75 -3.85 20.83 4.13
CA ASN A 75 -3.72 22.15 4.80
C ASN A 75 -2.65 23.09 4.21
N ASN A 76 -2.24 22.93 2.94
CA ASN A 76 -1.41 23.94 2.27
C ASN A 76 -1.81 24.07 0.79
N ARG A 77 -2.90 24.79 0.55
CA ARG A 77 -3.15 25.55 -0.69
C ARG A 77 -3.65 26.93 -0.33
#